data_AF-A0A6L8E0R6-F1
#
_entry.id   AF-A0A6L8E0R6-F1
#
_cell.length_a   1.000
_cell.length_b   1.000
_cell.length_c   1.000
_cell.angle_alpha   90.00
_cell.angle_beta   90.00
_cell.angle_gamma   90.00
#
_symmetry.space_group_name_H-M   'P 1'
#
loop_
_entity.id
_entity.type
_entity.pdbx_description
1 polymer ?
#
loop_
_entity_poly.entity_id
_entity_poly.type
_entity_poly.pdbx_seq_one_letter_code
_entity_poly.pdbx_strand_id
1 'polypeptide(L)' 'MPERLLTTSDVCERLQIGRTALHFGSRDGTFPPPIKIGRASRWRESDIDKWIARQPTTAPGPDGDSTPAAPERTAS' A
#
# COMPACT_ATOMS: atom_id res chain seq x y z
N MET A 1 -14.96 17.85 -4.27
CA MET A 1 -13.54 18.28 -4.29
C MET A 1 -12.80 17.34 -5.25
N PRO A 2 -11.92 17.83 -6.14
CA PRO A 2 -11.28 16.97 -7.14
C PRO A 2 -10.43 15.90 -6.47
N GLU A 3 -10.61 14.63 -6.85
CA GLU A 3 -9.78 13.53 -6.32
C GLU A 3 -8.33 13.72 -6.77
N ARG A 4 -7.43 13.89 -5.79
CA ARG A 4 -6.00 14.05 -6.06
C ARG A 4 -5.38 12.68 -6.33
N LEU A 5 -4.60 12.62 -7.40
CA LEU A 5 -3.85 11.43 -7.79
C LEU A 5 -2.41 11.53 -7.30
N LEU A 6 -2.06 10.66 -6.36
CA LEU A 6 -0.73 10.54 -5.79
C LEU A 6 0.21 9.81 -6.75
N THR A 7 1.46 10.25 -6.78
CA THR A 7 2.54 9.57 -7.50
C THR A 7 3.17 8.52 -6.61
N THR A 8 4.02 7.66 -7.18
CA THR A 8 4.87 6.73 -6.40
C THR A 8 5.66 7.46 -5.31
N SER A 9 6.21 8.64 -5.59
CA SER A 9 6.95 9.44 -4.60
C SER A 9 6.04 9.98 -3.50
N ASP A 10 4.84 10.43 -3.86
CA ASP A 10 3.88 10.97 -2.91
C ASP A 10 3.36 9.88 -1.95
N VAL A 11 3.01 8.70 -2.48
CA VAL A 11 2.63 7.54 -1.66
C VAL A 11 3.79 7.10 -0.74
N CYS A 12 5.02 7.14 -1.26
CA CYS A 12 6.25 6.85 -0.52
C CYS A 12 6.46 7.83 0.65
N GLU A 13 6.26 9.13 0.44
CA GLU A 13 6.27 10.13 1.51
C GLU A 13 5.10 9.95 2.48
N ARG A 14 3.90 9.65 1.98
CA ARG A 14 2.70 9.54 2.81
C ARG A 14 2.76 8.37 3.77
N LEU A 15 3.29 7.23 3.30
CA LEU A 15 3.43 6.01 4.08
C LEU A 15 4.79 5.91 4.79
N GLN A 16 5.71 6.85 4.56
CA GLN A 16 7.09 6.83 5.05
C GLN A 16 7.81 5.50 4.75
N ILE A 17 7.57 4.93 3.57
CA ILE A 17 8.20 3.70 3.08
C ILE A 17 9.11 3.99 1.90
N GLY A 18 10.01 3.07 1.56
CA GLY A 18 10.81 3.18 0.33
C GLY A 18 10.01 2.85 -0.94
N ARG A 19 10.44 3.39 -2.09
CA ARG A 19 9.87 3.06 -3.42
C ARG A 19 9.84 1.56 -3.71
N THR A 20 10.87 0.85 -3.26
CA THR A 20 10.98 -0.61 -3.38
C THR A 20 9.86 -1.33 -2.62
N ALA A 21 9.58 -0.92 -1.38
CA ALA A 21 8.50 -1.49 -0.57
C ALA A 21 7.14 -1.25 -1.22
N LEU A 22 6.91 -0.04 -1.75
CA LEU A 22 5.69 0.26 -2.50
C LEU A 22 5.55 -0.62 -3.75
N HIS A 23 6.63 -0.83 -4.49
CA HIS A 23 6.63 -1.69 -5.67
C HIS A 23 6.35 -3.16 -5.33
N PHE A 24 6.95 -3.66 -4.25
CA PHE A 24 6.71 -5.01 -3.75
C PHE A 24 5.28 -5.17 -3.26
N GLY A 25 4.79 -4.31 -2.37
CA GLY A 25 3.42 -4.43 -1.87
C GLY A 25 2.35 -4.18 -2.95
N SER A 26 2.65 -3.40 -3.99
CA SER A 26 1.76 -3.29 -5.16
C SER A 26 1.73 -4.57 -6.00
N ARG A 27 2.82 -5.34 -6.02
CA ARG A 27 2.89 -6.66 -6.69
C ARG A 27 2.26 -7.76 -5.84
N ASP A 28 2.46 -7.68 -4.53
CA ASP A 28 1.96 -8.61 -3.51
C ASP A 28 0.45 -8.47 -3.28
N GLY A 29 -0.12 -7.32 -3.65
CA GLY A 29 -1.54 -7.01 -3.42
C GLY A 29 -1.81 -6.45 -2.03
N THR A 30 -0.76 -6.18 -1.24
CA THR A 30 -0.87 -5.53 0.06
C THR A 30 -1.31 -4.07 -0.07
N PHE A 31 -0.90 -3.37 -1.14
CA PHE A 31 -1.26 -1.96 -1.40
C PHE A 31 -2.46 -1.83 -2.34
N PRO A 32 -3.18 -0.70 -2.29
CA PRO A 32 -4.28 -0.45 -3.21
C PRO A 32 -3.78 -0.46 -4.66
N PRO A 33 -4.61 -0.93 -5.60
CA PRO A 33 -4.21 -1.13 -6.98
C PRO A 33 -3.83 0.22 -7.63
N PRO A 34 -2.67 0.30 -8.31
CA PRO A 34 -2.30 1.50 -9.02
C PRO A 34 -3.21 1.72 -10.24
N ILE A 35 -3.68 2.94 -10.39
CA ILE A 35 -4.27 3.47 -11.62
C ILE A 35 -3.14 3.66 -12.63
N LYS A 36 -3.11 2.82 -13.65
CA LYS A 36 -2.18 2.94 -14.77
C LYS A 36 -2.61 4.09 -15.68
N ILE A 37 -1.77 5.12 -15.76
CA ILE A 37 -1.88 6.22 -16.71
C ILE A 37 -0.69 6.15 -17.65
N GLY A 38 -0.84 5.41 -18.75
CA GLY A 38 0.25 5.10 -19.68
C GLY A 38 1.37 4.31 -19.00
N ARG A 39 2.55 4.92 -18.88
CA ARG A 39 3.72 4.33 -18.20
C ARG A 39 3.78 4.69 -16.71
N ALA A 40 2.94 5.61 -16.23
CA ALA A 40 2.93 6.06 -14.86
C ALA A 40 1.90 5.28 -14.04
N SER A 41 2.28 4.89 -12.83
CA SER A 41 1.36 4.36 -11.82
C SER A 41 0.94 5.50 -10.89
N ARG A 42 -0.37 5.65 -10.68
CA ARG A 42 -0.97 6.67 -9.81
C ARG A 42 -1.92 6.03 -8.82
N TRP A 43 -2.11 6.65 -7.66
CA TRP A 43 -3.05 6.19 -6.64
C TRP A 43 -4.02 7.30 -6.32
N ARG A 44 -5.28 6.98 -6.01
CA ARG A 44 -6.16 8.00 -5.43
C ARG A 44 -5.74 8.22 -3.99
N GLU A 45 -5.66 9.48 -3.60
CA GLU A 45 -5.44 9.84 -2.20
C GLU A 45 -6.48 9.18 -1.29
N SER A 46 -7.75 9.18 -1.70
CA SER A 46 -8.86 8.53 -1.00
C SER A 46 -8.65 7.03 -0.79
N ASP A 47 -8.08 6.32 -1.76
CA ASP A 47 -7.86 4.87 -1.67
C ASP A 47 -6.72 4.55 -0.69
N ILE A 48 -5.66 5.37 -0.70
CA ILE A 48 -4.54 5.25 0.25
C ILE A 48 -5.02 5.54 1.67
N ASP A 49 -5.80 6.62 1.86
CA ASP A 49 -6.32 7.00 3.17
C ASP A 49 -7.26 5.92 3.75
N LYS A 50 -8.18 5.40 2.92
CA LYS A 50 -9.04 4.26 3.29
C LYS A 50 -8.24 3.00 3.60
N TRP A 51 -7.13 2.76 2.90
CA TRP A 51 -6.26 1.62 3.16
C TRP A 51 -5.58 1.76 4.52
N ILE A 52 -5.02 2.94 4.84
CA ILE A 52 -4.43 3.25 6.14
C ILE A 52 -5.47 3.07 7.25
N ALA A 53 -6.68 3.61 7.05
CA ALA A 53 -7.77 3.49 8.01
C ALA A 53 -8.28 2.05 8.21
N ARG A 54 -8.06 1.16 7.24
CA ARG A 54 -8.42 -0.25 7.30
C ARG A 54 -7.33 -1.12 7.92
N GLN A 55 -6.09 -0.61 8.03
CA GLN A 55 -5.05 -1.33 8.75
C GLN A 55 -5.54 -1.54 10.19
N PRO A 56 -5.52 -2.77 10.71
CA PRO A 56 -5.89 -3.00 12.08
C PRO A 56 -4.99 -2.10 12.93
N THR A 57 -5.61 -1.22 13.73
CA THR A 57 -4.86 -0.52 14.77
C THR A 57 -4.41 -1.63 15.70
N THR A 58 -3.19 -2.13 15.50
CA THR A 58 -2.59 -3.09 16.43
C THR A 58 -2.19 -2.30 17.66
N ALA A 59 -3.17 -1.77 18.39
CA ALA A 59 -3.06 -1.75 19.83
C ALA A 59 -2.89 -3.23 20.23
N PRO A 60 -1.81 -3.61 20.92
CA PRO A 60 -1.61 -4.99 21.34
C PRO A 60 -2.67 -5.36 22.38
N GLY A 61 -3.86 -5.74 21.92
CA GLY A 61 -4.70 -6.68 22.64
C GLY A 61 -4.14 -8.08 22.38
N PRO A 62 -3.97 -8.93 23.40
CA PRO A 62 -3.64 -10.32 23.16
C PRO A 62 -4.79 -10.93 22.37
N ASP A 63 -4.53 -12.01 21.66
CA ASP A 63 -5.51 -12.81 20.91
C ASP A 63 -5.74 -12.39 19.45
N GLY A 64 -5.03 -13.10 18.57
CA GLY A 64 -5.67 -13.69 17.40
C GLY A 64 -5.54 -12.94 16.07
N ASP A 65 -4.55 -13.38 15.29
CA ASP A 65 -4.77 -13.87 13.92
C ASP A 65 -5.55 -12.98 12.92
N SER A 66 -4.80 -12.26 12.07
CA SER A 66 -5.09 -12.25 10.63
C SER A 66 -3.90 -11.65 9.87
N THR A 67 -2.96 -12.52 9.51
CA THR A 67 -2.08 -12.31 8.37
C THR A 67 -2.75 -12.97 7.16
N PRO A 68 -3.31 -12.24 6.19
CA PRO A 68 -3.43 -12.79 4.85
C PRO A 68 -2.07 -12.61 4.16
N ALA A 69 -1.31 -13.70 4.19
CA ALA A 69 -0.27 -14.13 3.25
C ALA A 69 0.22 -13.13 2.19
N ALA A 70 1.43 -12.62 2.41
CA ALA A 70 2.34 -12.18 1.35
C ALA A 70 3.13 -13.41 0.84
N PRO A 71 3.10 -13.77 -0.47
CA PRO A 71 3.85 -14.90 -0.99
C PRO A 71 5.37 -14.70 -0.89
N GLU A 72 5.93 -15.46 0.05
CA GLU A 72 7.26 -16.06 0.17
C GLU A 72 8.35 -15.60 -0.82
N ARG A 73 9.40 -15.03 -0.21
CA ARG A 73 10.72 -14.84 -0.80
C ARG A 73 11.31 -16.20 -1.17
N THR A 74 11.92 -16.31 -2.34
CA THR A 74 12.93 -17.34 -2.61
C THR A 74 14.18 -16.68 -3.19
N ALA A 75 15.27 -16.80 -2.44
CA ALA A 75 16.62 -16.53 -2.86
C ALA A 75 17.12 -17.64 -3.79
N SER A 76 18.05 -17.31 -4.70
CA SER A 76 19.30 -18.06 -4.90
C SER A 76 20.25 -17.35 -5.84
#